data_AF-A0A5K7ZTI9-F1
#
_entry.id   AF-A0A5K7ZTI9-F1
#
_cell.length_a   1.000
_cell.length_b   1.000
_cell.length_c   1.000
_cell.angle_alpha   90.00
_cell.angle_beta   90.00
_cell.angle_gamma   90.00
#
_symmetry.space_group_name_H-M   'P 1'
#
loop_
_entity.id
_entity.type
_entity.pdbx_description
1 polymer ?
#
loop_
_entity_poly.entity_id
_entity_poly.type
_entity_poly.pdbx_seq_one_letter_code
_entity_poly.pdbx_strand_id
1 'polypeptide(L)'
;MIHYRLDLATTAASTGYFSAVPQPEPSIEEGIACLHHHPNDSFIHAWLLERIGQMDPDAATALLDVNSKADPLVDALVLEAATLHPHLSQLARRFNRRQMAALAEQSPLVFLRSQMLADQDRHRRWAEWFHANIIRHRPLPPPQKVGLAPPVKGIDGSEAPLPEAAHLKSIVQRCLPDGASTAGTPRPPLETTIDRATRRLERLKIFDGPEMRHQSSLSLYALLRRWTFDHRVTCGALHHTLASTQTAYGRGLSLEAARASCLMEVVERCSAFASVDRHGIVGTRRAHPLIHGPRSGLLADGLDVLDPNQLRLEVPYRDEPLYWIEGEQCAKGGLRSIWVPAQCVFLFCNLDERSLFSGLGSTGLASGNTVAEARLSALYELLERDSEAVNPYHPSRCFRVSSEDAPLRALLDDYRARGIHLQFQDISPAFGIPCCTCFVTHRDGTVSKGGGAHLDGRRAVLSALTETPYPYPAGPPSAPALPDLPWLPFETLPDFSTGKPDLDLILVEETLRANGFSPIYVDITRADLDLPVVKALIPGFEMMADFDQYSRISPRLFNNYLNIHNK
;
A
#
# COMPACT_ATOMS: atom_id res chain seq x y z
N MET A 1 2.81 -24.41 -19.15
CA MET A 1 3.23 -23.60 -17.99
C MET A 1 3.83 -22.34 -18.54
N ILE A 2 3.42 -21.17 -18.09
CA ILE A 2 3.98 -19.88 -18.52
C ILE A 2 4.98 -19.43 -17.47
N HIS A 3 6.11 -18.87 -17.90
CA HIS A 3 7.11 -18.33 -16.98
C HIS A 3 7.07 -16.81 -17.03
N TYR A 4 6.78 -16.14 -15.92
CA TYR A 4 6.82 -14.69 -15.83
C TYR A 4 8.08 -14.23 -15.12
N ARG A 5 8.64 -13.13 -15.60
CA ARG A 5 9.62 -12.33 -14.89
C ARG A 5 8.98 -11.02 -14.46
N LEU A 6 9.12 -10.64 -13.20
CA LEU A 6 8.66 -9.34 -12.73
C LEU A 6 9.74 -8.29 -13.05
N ASP A 7 9.46 -7.41 -14.01
CA ASP A 7 10.41 -6.39 -14.46
C ASP A 7 10.01 -5.00 -13.94
N LEU A 8 11.00 -4.21 -13.52
CA LEU A 8 10.79 -2.82 -13.12
C LEU A 8 10.48 -1.98 -14.36
N ALA A 9 9.23 -1.52 -14.49
CA ALA A 9 8.79 -0.70 -15.60
C ALA A 9 9.22 0.76 -15.40
N THR A 10 8.92 1.34 -14.24
CA THR A 10 9.27 2.73 -13.88
C THR A 10 9.48 2.90 -12.37
N THR A 11 10.05 4.02 -11.95
CA THR A 11 10.15 4.42 -10.55
C THR A 11 9.63 5.83 -10.37
N ALA A 12 8.66 6.04 -9.48
CA ALA A 12 8.11 7.35 -9.17
C ALA A 12 8.00 7.54 -7.65
N ALA A 13 8.44 8.69 -7.14
CA ALA A 13 8.42 9.03 -5.70
C ALA A 13 9.02 7.92 -4.79
N SER A 14 10.07 7.25 -5.25
CA SER A 14 10.72 6.11 -4.57
C SER A 14 9.92 4.80 -4.50
N THR A 15 8.78 4.72 -5.18
CA THR A 15 8.03 3.49 -5.43
C THR A 15 8.37 2.93 -6.80
N GLY A 16 8.76 1.65 -6.86
CA GLY A 16 8.97 0.92 -8.11
C GLY A 16 7.65 0.34 -8.62
N TYR A 17 7.33 0.59 -9.89
CA TYR A 17 6.19 0.00 -10.57
C TYR A 17 6.68 -1.15 -11.43
N PHE A 18 6.14 -2.34 -11.22
CA PHE A 18 6.58 -3.56 -11.88
C PHE A 18 5.48 -4.17 -12.74
N SER A 19 5.90 -4.86 -13.79
CA SER A 19 5.01 -5.61 -14.68
C SER A 19 5.50 -7.04 -14.82
N ALA A 20 4.56 -8.00 -14.83
CA ALA A 20 4.87 -9.39 -15.08
C ALA A 20 4.99 -9.62 -16.60
N VAL A 21 6.17 -10.06 -17.06
CA VAL A 21 6.50 -10.25 -18.48
C VAL A 21 6.69 -11.74 -18.76
N PRO A 22 5.95 -12.36 -19.69
CA PRO A 22 6.14 -13.77 -20.06
C PRO A 22 7.52 -14.03 -20.68
N GLN A 23 8.08 -15.22 -20.45
CA GLN A 23 9.41 -15.64 -20.88
C GLN A 23 9.35 -17.05 -21.52
N PRO A 24 9.80 -17.23 -22.78
CA PRO A 24 10.10 -16.15 -23.74
C PRO A 24 8.85 -15.30 -24.02
N GLU A 25 9.04 -14.07 -24.49
CA GLU A 25 7.91 -13.22 -24.88
C GLU A 25 7.22 -13.83 -26.11
N PRO A 26 5.91 -14.17 -26.03
CA PRO A 26 5.18 -14.76 -27.15
C PRO A 26 4.86 -13.69 -28.22
N SER A 27 4.37 -14.11 -29.38
CA SER A 27 3.67 -13.20 -30.30
C SER A 27 2.34 -12.72 -29.69
N ILE A 28 1.74 -11.68 -30.26
CA ILE A 28 0.43 -11.18 -29.80
C ILE A 28 -0.66 -12.24 -30.04
N GLU A 29 -0.60 -12.96 -31.16
CA GLU A 29 -1.52 -14.05 -31.49
C GLU A 29 -1.37 -15.22 -30.51
N GLU A 30 -0.14 -15.57 -30.14
CA GLU A 30 0.15 -16.60 -29.12
C GLU A 30 -0.35 -16.16 -27.74
N GLY A 31 -0.18 -14.89 -27.37
CA GLY A 31 -0.71 -14.32 -26.13
C GLY A 31 -2.24 -14.31 -26.08
N ILE A 32 -2.90 -13.94 -27.17
CA ILE A 32 -4.37 -13.99 -27.29
C ILE A 32 -4.86 -15.45 -27.18
N ALA A 33 -4.21 -16.38 -27.88
CA ALA A 33 -4.53 -17.80 -27.79
C ALA A 33 -4.33 -18.34 -26.35
N CYS A 34 -3.34 -17.83 -25.63
CA CYS A 34 -3.13 -18.14 -24.22
C CYS A 34 -4.30 -17.67 -23.34
N LEU A 35 -4.75 -16.41 -23.49
CA LEU A 35 -5.90 -15.88 -22.75
C LEU A 35 -7.21 -16.62 -23.03
N HIS A 36 -7.42 -17.13 -24.25
CA HIS A 36 -8.58 -17.98 -24.54
C HIS A 36 -8.66 -19.21 -23.65
N HIS A 37 -7.50 -19.79 -23.28
CA HIS A 37 -7.43 -20.93 -22.38
C HIS A 37 -7.39 -20.52 -20.90
N HIS A 38 -6.97 -19.29 -20.62
CA HIS A 38 -6.71 -18.76 -19.28
C HIS A 38 -7.27 -17.33 -19.13
N PRO A 39 -8.60 -17.15 -19.18
CA PRO A 39 -9.22 -15.82 -19.30
C PRO A 39 -9.00 -14.93 -18.08
N ASN A 40 -8.69 -15.52 -16.92
CA ASN A 40 -8.38 -14.78 -15.69
C ASN A 40 -6.89 -14.54 -15.46
N ASP A 41 -6.01 -14.90 -16.41
CA ASP A 41 -4.59 -14.61 -16.27
C ASP A 41 -4.32 -13.11 -16.44
N SER A 42 -4.33 -12.39 -15.32
CA SER A 42 -4.15 -10.94 -15.27
C SER A 42 -2.78 -10.49 -15.78
N PHE A 43 -1.76 -11.35 -15.71
CA PHE A 43 -0.40 -11.01 -16.14
C PHE A 43 -0.25 -11.00 -17.64
N ILE A 44 -0.68 -12.06 -18.33
CA ILE A 44 -0.65 -12.08 -19.81
C ILE A 44 -1.61 -11.04 -20.38
N HIS A 45 -2.75 -10.79 -19.71
CA HIS A 45 -3.68 -9.72 -20.09
C HIS A 45 -3.02 -8.35 -20.03
N ALA A 46 -2.42 -7.99 -18.89
CA ALA A 46 -1.70 -6.73 -18.74
C ALA A 46 -0.53 -6.59 -19.74
N TRP A 47 0.22 -7.67 -19.99
CA TRP A 47 1.29 -7.65 -21.00
C TRP A 47 0.75 -7.40 -22.42
N LEU A 48 -0.37 -8.03 -22.81
CA LEU A 48 -1.00 -7.79 -24.11
C LEU A 48 -1.50 -6.35 -24.26
N LEU A 49 -2.04 -5.75 -23.19
CA LEU A 49 -2.45 -4.35 -23.21
C LEU A 49 -1.27 -3.43 -23.52
N GLU A 50 -0.11 -3.66 -22.89
CA GLU A 50 1.12 -2.90 -23.18
C GLU A 50 1.63 -3.14 -24.61
N ARG A 51 1.56 -4.38 -25.13
CA ARG A 51 1.96 -4.68 -26.52
C ARG A 51 1.03 -4.00 -27.54
N ILE A 52 -0.27 -4.04 -27.33
CA ILE A 52 -1.26 -3.35 -28.17
C ILE A 52 -1.06 -1.83 -28.04
N GLY A 53 -0.79 -1.33 -26.84
CA GLY A 53 -0.47 0.07 -26.57
C GLY A 53 0.75 0.58 -27.35
N GLN A 54 1.68 -0.29 -27.73
CA GLN A 54 2.85 0.07 -28.53
C GLN A 54 2.58 0.08 -30.04
N MET A 55 1.44 -0.41 -30.49
CA MET A 55 1.03 -0.35 -31.89
C MET A 55 0.69 1.08 -32.32
N ASP A 56 0.86 1.36 -33.61
CA ASP A 56 0.21 2.51 -34.22
C ASP A 56 -1.31 2.26 -34.38
N PRO A 57 -2.12 3.33 -34.57
CA PRO A 57 -3.57 3.19 -34.68
C PRO A 57 -4.03 2.30 -35.85
N ASP A 58 -3.28 2.24 -36.96
CA ASP A 58 -3.66 1.47 -38.14
C ASP A 58 -3.46 -0.04 -37.89
N ALA A 59 -2.35 -0.42 -37.24
CA ALA A 59 -2.08 -1.78 -36.82
C ALA A 59 -3.08 -2.28 -35.77
N ALA A 60 -3.44 -1.45 -34.78
CA ALA A 60 -4.46 -1.79 -33.80
C ALA A 60 -5.87 -1.87 -34.43
N THR A 61 -6.16 -1.03 -35.44
CA THR A 61 -7.39 -1.14 -36.25
C THR A 61 -7.41 -2.44 -37.03
N ALA A 62 -6.30 -2.82 -37.66
CA ALA A 62 -6.18 -4.07 -38.39
C ALA A 62 -6.37 -5.29 -37.47
N LEU A 63 -5.87 -5.23 -36.22
CA LEU A 63 -6.10 -6.28 -35.23
C LEU A 63 -7.60 -6.50 -34.93
N LEU A 64 -8.38 -5.42 -34.87
CA LEU A 64 -9.85 -5.50 -34.77
C LEU A 64 -10.48 -6.06 -36.05
N ASP A 65 -10.02 -5.62 -37.22
CA ASP A 65 -10.67 -5.90 -38.51
C ASP A 65 -10.36 -7.30 -39.07
N VAL A 66 -9.16 -7.82 -38.82
CA VAL A 66 -8.74 -9.19 -39.20
C VAL A 66 -9.61 -10.24 -38.49
N ASN A 67 -10.28 -9.85 -37.41
CA ASN A 67 -11.14 -10.69 -36.62
C ASN A 67 -12.52 -10.92 -37.26
N SER A 68 -12.52 -11.62 -38.40
CA SER A 68 -13.69 -11.95 -39.22
C SER A 68 -14.84 -12.70 -38.51
N LYS A 69 -14.65 -13.13 -37.24
CA LYS A 69 -15.66 -13.82 -36.42
C LYS A 69 -16.14 -13.04 -35.18
N ALA A 70 -15.72 -11.79 -34.98
CA ALA A 70 -16.01 -11.01 -33.77
C ALA A 70 -15.63 -11.78 -32.49
N ASP A 71 -14.33 -11.85 -32.18
CA ASP A 71 -13.84 -12.38 -30.92
C ASP A 71 -13.99 -11.32 -29.81
N PRO A 72 -14.86 -11.52 -28.81
CA PRO A 72 -15.07 -10.56 -27.74
C PRO A 72 -13.80 -10.31 -26.91
N LEU A 73 -12.85 -11.26 -26.87
CA LEU A 73 -11.60 -11.08 -26.14
C LEU A 73 -10.72 -10.02 -26.80
N VAL A 74 -10.52 -10.09 -28.12
CA VAL A 74 -9.71 -9.12 -28.87
C VAL A 74 -10.36 -7.75 -28.83
N ASP A 75 -11.68 -7.69 -28.99
CA ASP A 75 -12.45 -6.46 -28.86
C ASP A 75 -12.26 -5.83 -27.47
N ALA A 76 -12.29 -6.64 -26.41
CA ALA A 76 -12.07 -6.17 -25.05
C ALA A 76 -10.62 -5.67 -24.84
N LEU A 77 -9.61 -6.40 -25.32
CA LEU A 77 -8.21 -6.02 -25.23
C LEU A 77 -7.94 -4.68 -25.94
N VAL A 78 -8.42 -4.52 -27.17
CA VAL A 78 -8.20 -3.27 -27.92
C VAL A 78 -8.98 -2.11 -27.31
N LEU A 79 -10.23 -2.35 -26.88
CA LEU A 79 -11.01 -1.34 -26.17
C LEU A 79 -10.30 -0.90 -24.88
N GLU A 80 -9.82 -1.84 -24.08
CA GLU A 80 -9.11 -1.57 -22.84
C GLU A 80 -7.78 -0.84 -23.09
N ALA A 81 -6.96 -1.30 -24.04
CA ALA A 81 -5.75 -0.61 -24.45
C ALA A 81 -6.03 0.82 -24.94
N ALA A 82 -7.13 1.04 -25.66
CA ALA A 82 -7.56 2.38 -26.08
C ALA A 82 -7.96 3.30 -24.91
N THR A 83 -8.33 2.74 -23.75
CA THR A 83 -8.54 3.52 -22.52
C THR A 83 -7.24 3.84 -21.78
N LEU A 84 -6.22 2.99 -21.91
CA LEU A 84 -4.92 3.14 -21.25
C LEU A 84 -3.96 4.06 -22.03
N HIS A 85 -4.04 4.01 -23.36
CA HIS A 85 -3.07 4.64 -24.24
C HIS A 85 -3.74 5.73 -25.08
N PRO A 86 -3.50 7.03 -24.79
CA PRO A 86 -4.22 8.15 -25.41
C PRO A 86 -4.19 8.19 -26.94
N HIS A 87 -3.09 7.74 -27.58
CA HIS A 87 -2.97 7.71 -29.05
C HIS A 87 -3.91 6.70 -29.71
N LEU A 88 -4.39 5.69 -28.97
CA LEU A 88 -5.36 4.70 -29.44
C LEU A 88 -6.82 5.06 -29.13
N SER A 89 -7.07 6.17 -28.42
CA SER A 89 -8.41 6.55 -27.92
C SER A 89 -9.51 6.65 -28.98
N GLN A 90 -9.16 6.85 -30.27
CA GLN A 90 -10.13 6.87 -31.36
C GLN A 90 -10.80 5.51 -31.58
N LEU A 91 -10.11 4.40 -31.28
CA LEU A 91 -10.63 3.04 -31.45
C LEU A 91 -11.83 2.77 -30.53
N ALA A 92 -11.86 3.39 -29.34
CA ALA A 92 -12.99 3.26 -28.43
C ALA A 92 -14.32 3.72 -29.05
N ARG A 93 -14.29 4.63 -30.04
CA ARG A 93 -15.51 5.12 -30.75
C ARG A 93 -16.18 4.06 -31.62
N ARG A 94 -15.51 2.95 -31.91
CA ARG A 94 -16.08 1.82 -32.65
C ARG A 94 -17.08 1.02 -31.81
N PHE A 95 -17.08 1.22 -30.50
CA PHE A 95 -17.93 0.49 -29.56
C PHE A 95 -19.00 1.42 -28.99
N ASN A 96 -20.25 0.99 -29.02
CA ASN A 96 -21.31 1.67 -28.29
C ASN A 96 -21.29 1.25 -26.81
N ARG A 97 -21.98 2.02 -25.95
CA ARG A 97 -22.00 1.79 -24.49
C ARG A 97 -22.44 0.39 -24.08
N ARG A 98 -23.38 -0.23 -24.81
CA ARG A 98 -23.85 -1.59 -24.51
C ARG A 98 -22.77 -2.63 -24.82
N GLN A 99 -22.04 -2.46 -25.92
CA GLN A 99 -20.91 -3.31 -26.28
C GLN A 99 -19.79 -3.16 -25.25
N MET A 100 -19.41 -1.93 -24.90
CA MET A 100 -18.38 -1.66 -23.89
C MET A 100 -18.70 -2.34 -22.55
N ALA A 101 -19.96 -2.28 -22.10
CA ALA A 101 -20.39 -2.94 -20.87
C ALA A 101 -20.26 -4.47 -20.95
N ALA A 102 -20.57 -5.09 -22.08
CA ALA A 102 -20.42 -6.54 -22.26
C ALA A 102 -18.95 -6.96 -22.34
N LEU A 103 -18.09 -6.15 -22.98
CA LEU A 103 -16.65 -6.38 -23.09
C LEU A 103 -15.94 -6.20 -21.74
N ALA A 104 -16.39 -5.26 -20.91
CA ALA A 104 -15.87 -5.06 -19.56
C ALA A 104 -16.05 -6.30 -18.65
N GLU A 105 -17.01 -7.18 -18.95
CA GLU A 105 -17.19 -8.46 -18.27
C GLU A 105 -16.23 -9.55 -18.79
N GLN A 106 -15.57 -9.35 -19.93
CA GLN A 106 -14.57 -10.30 -20.43
C GLN A 106 -13.18 -10.03 -19.84
N SER A 107 -12.89 -8.81 -19.40
CA SER A 107 -11.59 -8.46 -18.82
C SER A 107 -11.47 -8.96 -17.37
N PRO A 108 -10.36 -9.62 -17.01
CA PRO A 108 -10.07 -9.94 -15.61
C PRO A 108 -9.68 -8.71 -14.80
N LEU A 109 -9.17 -7.66 -15.44
CA LEU A 109 -8.74 -6.42 -14.81
C LEU A 109 -9.91 -5.48 -14.51
N VAL A 110 -9.67 -4.49 -13.66
CA VAL A 110 -10.71 -3.53 -13.23
C VAL A 110 -10.91 -2.36 -14.19
N PHE A 111 -10.01 -2.14 -15.16
CA PHE A 111 -9.91 -0.85 -15.86
C PHE A 111 -11.16 -0.50 -16.64
N LEU A 112 -11.65 -1.40 -17.51
CA LEU A 112 -12.90 -1.17 -18.24
C LEU A 112 -14.10 -1.00 -17.31
N ARG A 113 -14.22 -1.83 -16.26
CA ARG A 113 -15.33 -1.74 -15.30
C ARG A 113 -15.33 -0.41 -14.56
N SER A 114 -14.15 0.09 -14.17
CA SER A 114 -13.99 1.40 -13.54
C SER A 114 -14.47 2.53 -14.46
N GLN A 115 -14.03 2.52 -15.73
CA GLN A 115 -14.45 3.51 -16.73
C GLN A 115 -15.96 3.52 -16.97
N MET A 116 -16.64 2.40 -16.79
CA MET A 116 -18.08 2.28 -16.99
C MET A 116 -18.93 2.80 -15.83
N LEU A 117 -18.33 3.11 -14.67
CA LEU A 117 -19.05 3.72 -13.56
C LEU A 117 -19.53 5.12 -13.93
N ALA A 118 -20.82 5.40 -13.69
CA ALA A 118 -21.48 6.62 -14.15
C ALA A 118 -20.88 7.93 -13.59
N ASP A 119 -20.17 7.84 -12.47
CA ASP A 119 -19.52 8.96 -11.79
C ASP A 119 -17.98 8.92 -11.87
N GLN A 120 -17.39 7.98 -12.63
CA GLN A 120 -15.94 7.82 -12.64
C GLN A 120 -15.19 9.06 -13.11
N ASP A 121 -15.66 9.71 -14.17
CA ASP A 121 -15.03 10.95 -14.66
C ASP A 121 -15.00 12.05 -13.58
N ARG A 122 -16.00 12.08 -12.70
CA ARG A 122 -16.02 13.01 -11.57
C ARG A 122 -14.96 12.63 -10.53
N HIS A 123 -14.87 11.35 -10.18
CA HIS A 123 -13.86 10.86 -9.24
C HIS A 123 -12.44 11.09 -9.77
N ARG A 124 -12.17 10.82 -11.05
CA ARG A 124 -10.89 11.08 -11.71
C ARG A 124 -10.47 12.55 -11.61
N ARG A 125 -11.37 13.48 -11.96
CA ARG A 125 -11.09 14.92 -11.89
C ARG A 125 -10.80 15.39 -10.46
N TRP A 126 -11.49 14.84 -9.47
CA TRP A 126 -11.16 15.12 -8.07
C TRP A 126 -9.83 14.48 -7.65
N ALA A 127 -9.53 13.27 -8.12
CA ALA A 127 -8.25 12.59 -7.84
C ALA A 127 -7.07 13.42 -8.36
N GLU A 128 -7.19 14.10 -9.50
CA GLU A 128 -6.18 15.04 -10.00
C GLU A 128 -5.92 16.20 -9.03
N TRP A 129 -6.98 16.80 -8.46
CA TRP A 129 -6.85 17.87 -7.45
C TRP A 129 -6.19 17.38 -6.17
N PHE A 130 -6.63 16.23 -5.65
CA PHE A 130 -6.08 15.65 -4.44
C PHE A 130 -4.65 15.17 -4.64
N HIS A 131 -4.32 14.55 -5.77
CA HIS A 131 -2.96 14.18 -6.13
C HIS A 131 -2.05 15.42 -6.17
N ALA A 132 -2.48 16.49 -6.86
CA ALA A 132 -1.69 17.72 -6.92
C ALA A 132 -1.47 18.36 -5.54
N ASN A 133 -2.43 18.25 -4.63
CA ASN A 133 -2.31 18.76 -3.26
C ASN A 133 -1.48 17.85 -2.36
N ILE A 134 -1.85 16.58 -2.20
CA ILE A 134 -1.22 15.64 -1.26
C ILE A 134 0.21 15.29 -1.70
N ILE A 135 0.46 15.13 -3.00
CA ILE A 135 1.79 14.72 -3.51
C ILE A 135 2.67 15.94 -3.84
N ARG A 136 2.09 16.99 -4.42
CA ARG A 136 2.87 18.15 -4.93
C ARG A 136 2.66 19.44 -4.14
N HIS A 137 1.93 19.36 -3.02
CA HIS A 137 1.66 20.48 -2.12
C HIS A 137 1.04 21.70 -2.82
N ARG A 138 0.33 21.49 -3.94
CA ARG A 138 -0.43 22.56 -4.59
C ARG A 138 -1.60 22.97 -3.69
N PRO A 139 -1.87 24.28 -3.53
CA PRO A 139 -3.01 24.72 -2.74
C PRO A 139 -4.30 24.11 -3.25
N LEU A 140 -5.11 23.59 -2.34
CA LEU A 140 -6.45 23.10 -2.64
C LEU A 140 -7.43 24.27 -2.40
N PRO A 141 -8.11 24.79 -3.43
CA PRO A 141 -9.00 25.94 -3.27
C PRO A 141 -10.30 25.53 -2.57
N PRO A 142 -11.08 26.48 -2.01
CA PRO A 142 -12.40 26.19 -1.46
C PRO A 142 -13.31 25.47 -2.46
N PRO A 143 -14.21 24.57 -2.01
CA PRO A 143 -15.03 23.72 -2.89
C PRO A 143 -15.80 24.49 -3.96
N GLN A 144 -16.30 25.68 -3.62
CA GLN A 144 -17.08 26.54 -4.51
C GLN A 144 -16.24 27.10 -5.67
N LYS A 145 -14.90 27.13 -5.54
CA LYS A 145 -13.97 27.61 -6.57
C LYS A 145 -13.40 26.50 -7.45
N VAL A 146 -13.55 25.23 -7.06
CA VAL A 146 -13.07 24.08 -7.85
C VAL A 146 -13.90 23.89 -9.12
N GLY A 147 -15.19 24.25 -9.09
CA GLY A 147 -16.10 24.10 -10.24
C GLY A 147 -16.47 22.64 -10.55
N LEU A 148 -16.30 21.73 -9.58
CA LEU A 148 -16.70 20.34 -9.67
C LEU A 148 -17.87 20.04 -8.72
N ALA A 149 -18.82 19.23 -9.16
CA ALA A 149 -19.83 18.68 -8.25
C ALA A 149 -19.15 17.77 -7.21
N PRO A 150 -19.66 17.69 -5.97
CA PRO A 150 -19.13 16.80 -4.94
C PRO A 150 -19.04 15.34 -5.45
N PRO A 151 -17.92 14.63 -5.16
CA PRO A 151 -17.75 13.24 -5.56
C PRO A 151 -18.61 12.30 -4.70
N VAL A 152 -18.85 12.68 -3.44
CA VAL A 152 -19.62 11.90 -2.47
C VAL A 152 -20.83 12.72 -2.01
N LYS A 153 -22.00 12.08 -1.86
CA LYS A 153 -23.23 12.70 -1.36
C LYS A 153 -23.27 12.67 0.17
N GLY A 154 -23.96 13.64 0.78
CA GLY A 154 -24.25 13.63 2.21
C GLY A 154 -23.05 13.98 3.11
N ILE A 155 -22.02 14.61 2.54
CA ILE A 155 -20.83 15.07 3.26
C ILE A 155 -20.84 16.59 3.26
N ASP A 156 -20.76 17.20 4.44
CA ASP A 156 -20.88 18.64 4.66
C ASP A 156 -19.70 19.25 5.43
N GLY A 157 -18.69 18.44 5.80
CA GLY A 157 -17.59 18.88 6.65
C GLY A 157 -18.01 18.94 8.12
N SER A 158 -19.00 18.17 8.53
CA SER A 158 -19.24 17.87 9.94
C SER A 158 -18.58 16.55 10.30
N GLU A 159 -18.07 16.46 11.53
CA GLU A 159 -17.66 15.19 12.13
C GLU A 159 -18.41 15.03 13.45
N ALA A 160 -18.96 13.83 13.66
CA ALA A 160 -19.48 13.49 14.96
C ALA A 160 -18.32 13.57 15.97
N PRO A 161 -18.53 14.21 17.14
CA PRO A 161 -17.48 14.31 18.13
C PRO A 161 -17.07 12.90 18.57
N LEU A 162 -15.76 12.66 18.52
CA LEU A 162 -15.17 11.41 18.97
C LEU A 162 -15.44 11.24 20.47
N PRO A 163 -16.06 10.13 20.93
CA PRO A 163 -16.26 9.90 22.36
C PRO A 163 -14.92 9.95 23.09
N GLU A 164 -14.83 10.68 24.21
CA GLU A 164 -13.57 10.81 24.97
C GLU A 164 -12.98 9.45 25.36
N ALA A 165 -13.84 8.47 25.67
CA ALA A 165 -13.45 7.09 25.99
C ALA A 165 -12.86 6.29 24.82
N ALA A 166 -12.99 6.79 23.58
CA ALA A 166 -12.44 6.20 22.36
C ALA A 166 -11.12 6.86 21.92
N HIS A 167 -10.70 7.95 22.55
CA HIS A 167 -9.39 8.55 22.31
C HIS A 167 -8.27 7.72 22.95
N LEU A 168 -7.12 7.63 22.27
CA LEU A 168 -5.95 6.84 22.70
C LEU A 168 -5.58 7.10 24.17
N LYS A 169 -5.49 8.37 24.57
CA LYS A 169 -5.15 8.76 25.96
C LYS A 169 -6.02 8.07 27.00
N SER A 170 -7.34 8.02 26.78
CA SER A 170 -8.29 7.38 27.69
C SER A 170 -8.16 5.85 27.67
N ILE A 171 -7.80 5.29 26.51
CA ILE A 171 -7.56 3.85 26.36
C ILE A 171 -6.29 3.44 27.08
N VAL A 172 -5.21 4.22 26.99
CA VAL A 172 -3.98 4.01 27.76
C VAL A 172 -4.28 3.98 29.25
N GLN A 173 -5.02 4.98 29.77
CA GLN A 173 -5.40 5.04 31.19
C GLN A 173 -6.25 3.83 31.63
N ARG A 174 -7.11 3.31 30.74
CA ARG A 174 -7.96 2.15 31.03
C ARG A 174 -7.21 0.83 30.98
N CYS A 175 -6.37 0.63 29.97
CA CYS A 175 -5.67 -0.64 29.72
C CYS A 175 -4.41 -0.78 30.57
N LEU A 176 -3.78 0.33 30.94
CA LEU A 176 -2.55 0.38 31.72
C LEU A 176 -2.72 1.37 32.89
N PRO A 177 -3.58 1.07 33.88
CA PRO A 177 -3.75 1.94 35.04
C PRO A 177 -2.45 1.99 35.86
N ASP A 178 -2.27 3.07 36.62
CA ASP A 178 -1.08 3.27 37.46
C ASP A 178 -0.84 2.06 38.39
N GLY A 179 0.34 1.45 38.28
CA GLY A 179 0.73 0.26 39.05
C GLY A 179 0.29 -1.09 38.46
N ALA A 180 -0.29 -1.12 37.25
CA ALA A 180 -0.60 -2.36 36.54
C ALA A 180 0.68 -3.19 36.25
N SER A 181 0.55 -4.52 36.30
CA SER A 181 1.63 -5.43 35.93
C SER A 181 2.02 -5.21 34.46
N THR A 182 3.26 -4.80 34.23
CA THR A 182 3.82 -4.55 32.89
C THR A 182 4.47 -5.80 32.28
N ALA A 183 3.92 -6.99 32.55
CA ALA A 183 4.44 -8.26 32.07
C ALA A 183 4.22 -8.39 30.55
N GLY A 184 5.08 -7.75 29.77
CA GLY A 184 5.18 -7.89 28.33
C GLY A 184 6.63 -8.06 27.90
N THR A 185 6.86 -8.39 26.63
CA THR A 185 8.19 -8.72 26.13
C THR A 185 8.81 -7.51 25.43
N PRO A 186 9.95 -6.96 25.91
CA PRO A 186 10.64 -5.90 25.19
C PRO A 186 11.20 -6.44 23.86
N ARG A 187 11.44 -5.54 22.90
CA ARG A 187 12.16 -5.91 21.67
C ARG A 187 13.55 -6.47 22.03
N PRO A 188 14.02 -7.51 21.33
CA PRO A 188 15.40 -7.95 21.49
C PRO A 188 16.36 -6.84 21.01
N PRO A 189 17.64 -6.86 21.45
CA PRO A 189 18.66 -6.00 20.88
C PRO A 189 18.76 -6.16 19.37
N LEU A 190 19.05 -5.07 18.65
CA LEU A 190 19.14 -5.06 17.18
C LEU A 190 20.11 -6.11 16.64
N GLU A 191 21.24 -6.32 17.32
CA GLU A 191 22.23 -7.35 16.98
C GLU A 191 21.60 -8.75 16.92
N THR A 192 20.75 -9.09 17.89
CA THR A 192 20.04 -10.38 17.91
C THR A 192 19.08 -10.52 16.73
N THR A 193 18.37 -9.45 16.37
CA THR A 193 17.50 -9.42 15.19
C THR A 193 18.31 -9.60 13.91
N ILE A 194 19.41 -8.86 13.75
CA ILE A 194 20.31 -8.93 12.59
C ILE A 194 20.89 -10.34 12.45
N ASP A 195 21.43 -10.92 13.51
CA ASP A 195 22.03 -12.25 13.50
C ASP A 195 21.00 -13.34 13.15
N ARG A 196 19.77 -13.20 13.65
CA ARG A 196 18.69 -14.13 13.32
C ARG A 196 18.29 -13.98 11.86
N ALA A 197 18.01 -12.77 11.37
CA ALA A 197 17.59 -12.52 10.00
C ALA A 197 18.67 -12.95 8.99
N THR A 198 19.91 -12.52 9.19
CA THR A 198 21.06 -12.88 8.34
C THR A 198 21.21 -14.40 8.23
N ARG A 199 21.28 -15.11 9.36
CA ARG A 199 21.42 -16.58 9.34
C ARG A 199 20.29 -17.30 8.62
N ARG A 200 19.07 -16.78 8.66
CA ARG A 200 17.90 -17.39 7.98
C ARG A 200 17.91 -17.08 6.49
N LEU A 201 18.16 -15.83 6.10
CA LEU A 201 18.19 -15.40 4.70
C LEU A 201 19.38 -16.00 3.93
N GLU A 202 20.56 -16.10 4.54
CA GLU A 202 21.75 -16.69 3.90
C GLU A 202 21.56 -18.18 3.57
N ARG A 203 20.79 -18.91 4.40
CA ARG A 203 20.46 -20.32 4.12
C ARG A 203 19.62 -20.50 2.86
N LEU A 204 18.81 -19.49 2.52
CA LEU A 204 18.00 -19.49 1.29
C LEU A 204 18.83 -19.17 0.05
N LYS A 205 20.05 -18.62 0.21
CA LYS A 205 20.95 -18.22 -0.90
C LYS A 205 20.29 -17.28 -1.91
N ILE A 206 19.45 -16.37 -1.42
CA ILE A 206 18.65 -15.45 -2.25
C ILE A 206 19.33 -14.11 -2.52
N PHE A 207 20.41 -13.76 -1.81
CA PHE A 207 21.04 -12.46 -2.00
C PHE A 207 21.79 -12.39 -3.33
N ASP A 208 21.54 -11.31 -4.07
CA ASP A 208 22.17 -11.02 -5.36
C ASP A 208 23.16 -9.84 -5.21
N GLY A 209 24.38 -10.17 -4.80
CA GLY A 209 25.44 -9.17 -4.56
C GLY A 209 25.54 -8.68 -3.11
N PRO A 210 26.44 -7.70 -2.85
CA PRO A 210 26.73 -7.21 -1.51
C PRO A 210 25.68 -6.21 -0.99
N GLU A 211 25.79 -5.87 0.29
CA GLU A 211 25.06 -4.76 0.89
C GLU A 211 25.67 -3.45 0.38
N MET A 212 24.82 -2.51 0.02
CA MET A 212 25.25 -1.24 -0.55
C MET A 212 24.64 -0.06 0.22
N ARG A 213 25.29 1.10 0.10
CA ARG A 213 24.74 2.35 0.62
C ARG A 213 23.64 2.86 -0.30
N HIS A 214 22.50 3.22 0.27
CA HIS A 214 21.45 3.98 -0.39
C HIS A 214 21.71 5.49 -0.19
N GLN A 215 21.60 6.28 -1.26
CA GLN A 215 21.96 7.72 -1.23
C GLN A 215 20.75 8.66 -1.30
N SER A 216 19.56 8.15 -1.60
CA SER A 216 18.33 8.94 -1.75
C SER A 216 17.46 8.83 -0.50
N SER A 217 17.97 9.32 0.63
CA SER A 217 17.25 9.35 1.91
C SER A 217 17.89 10.39 2.82
N LEU A 218 17.07 11.08 3.62
CA LEU A 218 17.57 11.94 4.70
C LEU A 218 18.25 11.14 5.82
N SER A 219 18.01 9.84 5.92
CA SER A 219 18.58 8.99 6.96
C SER A 219 20.11 9.06 7.01
N LEU A 220 20.67 9.09 8.23
CA LEU A 220 22.12 9.10 8.45
C LEU A 220 22.77 7.81 7.91
N TYR A 221 22.12 6.67 8.17
CA TYR A 221 22.47 5.38 7.60
C TYR A 221 21.32 4.91 6.72
N ALA A 222 21.61 4.64 5.45
CA ALA A 222 20.66 4.07 4.52
C ALA A 222 21.35 2.97 3.72
N LEU A 223 20.75 1.79 3.71
CA LEU A 223 21.27 0.57 3.10
C LEU A 223 20.30 0.08 2.04
N LEU A 224 20.82 -0.65 1.07
CA LEU A 224 20.03 -1.45 0.14
C LEU A 224 20.65 -2.83 -0.04
N ARG A 225 19.80 -3.83 -0.26
CA ARG A 225 20.21 -5.20 -0.54
C ARG A 225 19.35 -5.80 -1.63
N ARG A 226 20.00 -6.30 -2.68
CA ARG A 226 19.35 -7.04 -3.76
C ARG A 226 19.15 -8.50 -3.35
N TRP A 227 18.01 -9.05 -3.74
CA TRP A 227 17.63 -10.44 -3.46
C TRP A 227 16.73 -10.98 -4.57
N THR A 228 16.62 -12.30 -4.67
CA THR A 228 15.83 -12.97 -5.71
C THR A 228 14.73 -13.84 -5.12
N PHE A 229 13.69 -14.08 -5.92
CA PHE A 229 12.65 -15.06 -5.61
C PHE A 229 12.24 -15.82 -6.87
N ASP A 230 11.63 -17.00 -6.66
CA ASP A 230 10.99 -17.82 -7.67
C ASP A 230 9.80 -18.54 -7.02
N HIS A 231 8.60 -18.29 -7.53
CA HIS A 231 7.36 -18.88 -7.05
C HIS A 231 6.60 -19.59 -8.17
N ARG A 232 5.85 -20.62 -7.79
CA ARG A 232 5.02 -21.41 -8.71
C ARG A 232 3.58 -21.38 -8.26
N VAL A 233 2.67 -21.12 -9.20
CA VAL A 233 1.23 -21.11 -8.99
C VAL A 233 0.57 -22.17 -9.85
N THR A 234 -0.21 -23.04 -9.21
CA THR A 234 -1.17 -23.95 -9.84
C THR A 234 -2.52 -23.71 -9.19
N CYS A 235 -3.42 -23.02 -9.89
CA CYS A 235 -4.68 -22.54 -9.35
C CYS A 235 -5.73 -22.50 -10.45
N GLY A 236 -6.83 -23.25 -10.32
CA GLY A 236 -7.82 -23.40 -11.40
C GLY A 236 -7.16 -23.87 -12.71
N ALA A 237 -7.39 -23.12 -13.78
CA ALA A 237 -6.74 -23.32 -15.08
C ALA A 237 -5.31 -22.73 -15.15
N LEU A 238 -4.91 -21.87 -14.21
CA LEU A 238 -3.60 -21.22 -14.25
C LEU A 238 -2.48 -22.13 -13.77
N HIS A 239 -1.40 -22.16 -14.55
CA HIS A 239 -0.17 -22.86 -14.21
C HIS A 239 1.05 -22.06 -14.69
N HIS A 240 1.65 -21.30 -13.77
CA HIS A 240 2.75 -20.40 -14.10
C HIS A 240 3.82 -20.30 -13.00
N THR A 241 4.93 -19.65 -13.33
CA THR A 241 5.93 -19.20 -12.36
C THR A 241 6.09 -17.68 -12.40
N LEU A 242 6.52 -17.08 -11.29
CA LEU A 242 6.92 -15.69 -11.21
C LEU A 242 8.28 -15.61 -10.51
N ALA A 243 9.25 -15.00 -11.18
CA ALA A 243 10.60 -14.81 -10.64
C ALA A 243 11.11 -13.39 -10.88
N SER A 244 11.98 -12.89 -10.01
CA SER A 244 12.58 -11.57 -10.16
C SER A 244 13.78 -11.36 -9.24
N THR A 245 14.54 -10.30 -9.53
CA THR A 245 15.46 -9.66 -8.59
C THR A 245 14.80 -8.39 -8.04
N GLN A 246 14.71 -8.30 -6.72
CA GLN A 246 14.13 -7.18 -5.98
C GLN A 246 15.22 -6.47 -5.16
N THR A 247 14.93 -5.26 -4.72
CA THR A 247 15.79 -4.49 -3.80
C THR A 247 15.01 -4.15 -2.57
N ALA A 248 15.54 -4.51 -1.40
CA ALA A 248 15.03 -4.04 -0.12
C ALA A 248 15.87 -2.86 0.37
N TYR A 249 15.26 -1.97 1.15
CA TYR A 249 15.92 -0.79 1.71
C TYR A 249 15.89 -0.84 3.23
N GLY A 250 16.83 -0.18 3.88
CA GLY A 250 16.78 -0.01 5.33
C GLY A 250 17.37 1.30 5.76
N ARG A 251 16.73 1.91 6.75
CA ARG A 251 16.99 3.31 7.15
C ARG A 251 17.03 3.41 8.67
N GLY A 252 17.80 4.36 9.18
CA GLY A 252 17.94 4.58 10.62
C GLY A 252 19.06 5.55 10.99
N LEU A 253 19.06 5.95 12.26
CA LEU A 253 20.09 6.82 12.84
C LEU A 253 21.37 6.09 13.26
N SER A 254 21.37 4.75 13.20
CA SER A 254 22.56 3.91 13.37
C SER A 254 22.65 2.87 12.25
N LEU A 255 23.85 2.33 12.05
CA LEU A 255 24.08 1.28 11.04
C LEU A 255 23.30 0.01 11.38
N GLU A 256 23.21 -0.37 12.65
CA GLU A 256 22.46 -1.53 13.13
C GLU A 256 20.97 -1.36 12.87
N ALA A 257 20.40 -0.17 13.12
CA ALA A 257 18.99 0.09 12.86
C ALA A 257 18.68 -0.02 11.36
N ALA A 258 19.49 0.60 10.51
CA ALA A 258 19.33 0.52 9.06
C ALA A 258 19.48 -0.93 8.55
N ARG A 259 20.41 -1.70 9.10
CA ARG A 259 20.63 -3.11 8.69
C ARG A 259 19.50 -4.02 9.15
N ALA A 260 19.03 -3.86 10.38
CA ALA A 260 17.87 -4.62 10.89
C ALA A 260 16.63 -4.34 10.03
N SER A 261 16.35 -3.06 9.72
CA SER A 261 15.26 -2.66 8.83
C SER A 261 15.40 -3.29 7.45
N CYS A 262 16.57 -3.22 6.81
CA CYS A 262 16.80 -3.79 5.48
C CYS A 262 16.57 -5.31 5.43
N LEU A 263 17.14 -6.05 6.39
CA LEU A 263 16.99 -7.51 6.43
C LEU A 263 15.56 -7.94 6.74
N MET A 264 14.88 -7.23 7.65
CA MET A 264 13.49 -7.54 8.01
C MET A 264 12.51 -7.18 6.89
N GLU A 265 12.82 -6.18 6.05
CA GLU A 265 12.07 -5.93 4.81
C GLU A 265 12.25 -7.11 3.82
N VAL A 266 13.46 -7.67 3.66
CA VAL A 266 13.65 -8.88 2.84
C VAL A 266 12.82 -10.05 3.38
N VAL A 267 12.78 -10.26 4.70
CA VAL A 267 11.99 -11.32 5.35
C VAL A 267 10.48 -11.15 5.06
N GLU A 268 9.98 -9.93 5.21
CA GLU A 268 8.60 -9.56 4.89
C GLU A 268 8.28 -9.90 3.43
N ARG A 269 9.10 -9.39 2.50
CA ARG A 269 8.86 -9.55 1.06
C ARG A 269 9.00 -10.98 0.59
N CYS A 270 9.95 -11.75 1.13
CA CYS A 270 10.05 -13.19 0.87
C CYS A 270 8.77 -13.95 1.20
N SER A 271 8.01 -13.49 2.20
CA SER A 271 6.75 -14.11 2.64
C SER A 271 5.53 -13.55 1.90
N ALA A 272 5.65 -12.36 1.31
CA ALA A 272 4.58 -11.69 0.57
C ALA A 272 4.40 -12.20 -0.87
N PHE A 273 5.39 -12.89 -1.44
CA PHE A 273 5.24 -13.65 -2.68
C PHE A 273 5.01 -15.12 -2.33
N ALA A 274 3.97 -15.72 -2.93
CA ALA A 274 3.52 -17.06 -2.55
C ALA A 274 3.51 -18.04 -3.72
N SER A 275 3.95 -19.26 -3.43
CA SER A 275 3.65 -20.41 -4.27
C SER A 275 2.29 -20.98 -3.88
N VAL A 276 1.51 -21.45 -4.86
CA VAL A 276 0.16 -21.99 -4.66
C VAL A 276 0.03 -23.32 -5.38
N ASP A 277 -0.55 -24.31 -4.71
CA ASP A 277 -0.94 -25.59 -5.31
C ASP A 277 -2.38 -25.97 -4.94
N ARG A 278 -2.79 -27.19 -5.30
CA ARG A 278 -4.15 -27.71 -5.02
C ARG A 278 -4.52 -27.76 -3.53
N HIS A 279 -3.57 -27.64 -2.61
CA HIS A 279 -3.78 -27.63 -1.17
C HIS A 279 -3.76 -26.21 -0.57
N GLY A 280 -3.47 -25.17 -1.36
CA GLY A 280 -3.44 -23.77 -0.96
C GLY A 280 -2.04 -23.16 -1.03
N ILE A 281 -1.71 -22.29 -0.07
CA ILE A 281 -0.41 -21.61 -0.02
C ILE A 281 0.69 -22.59 0.44
N VAL A 282 1.81 -22.60 -0.28
CA VAL A 282 2.92 -23.52 -0.06
C VAL A 282 4.05 -22.86 0.73
N GLY A 283 4.66 -23.61 1.65
CA GLY A 283 5.88 -23.18 2.37
C GLY A 283 5.63 -22.29 3.58
N THR A 284 4.38 -22.01 3.93
CA THR A 284 4.01 -21.32 5.17
C THR A 284 4.13 -22.25 6.38
N ARG A 285 4.39 -21.67 7.55
CA ARG A 285 4.51 -22.38 8.83
C ARG A 285 3.17 -23.00 9.25
N ARG A 286 2.06 -22.30 8.99
CA ARG A 286 0.69 -22.79 9.14
C ARG A 286 0.15 -23.15 7.75
N ALA A 287 -0.69 -24.17 7.66
CA ALA A 287 -1.42 -24.46 6.42
C ALA A 287 -2.46 -23.37 6.12
N HIS A 288 -2.48 -22.86 4.89
CA HIS A 288 -3.48 -21.92 4.40
C HIS A 288 -4.20 -22.52 3.19
N PRO A 289 -5.20 -23.40 3.41
CA PRO A 289 -6.06 -23.84 2.31
C PRO A 289 -6.82 -22.65 1.73
N LEU A 290 -7.07 -22.72 0.42
CA LEU A 290 -7.89 -21.72 -0.27
C LEU A 290 -9.27 -22.31 -0.56
N ILE A 291 -10.32 -21.52 -0.35
CA ILE A 291 -11.69 -21.84 -0.76
C ILE A 291 -12.03 -21.00 -1.98
N HIS A 292 -12.48 -21.61 -3.07
CA HIS A 292 -12.92 -20.89 -4.26
C HIS A 292 -14.45 -20.82 -4.31
N GLY A 293 -15.00 -19.62 -4.42
CA GLY A 293 -16.43 -19.42 -4.56
C GLY A 293 -16.88 -17.97 -4.41
N PRO A 294 -18.14 -17.66 -4.75
CA PRO A 294 -18.74 -16.36 -4.48
C PRO A 294 -18.92 -16.17 -2.97
N ARG A 295 -18.84 -14.92 -2.50
CA ARG A 295 -19.02 -14.60 -1.07
C ARG A 295 -20.37 -15.11 -0.54
N SER A 296 -21.44 -14.96 -1.31
CA SER A 296 -22.77 -15.44 -0.93
C SER A 296 -22.82 -16.94 -0.66
N GLY A 297 -22.06 -17.74 -1.41
CA GLY A 297 -21.94 -19.18 -1.22
C GLY A 297 -21.27 -19.52 0.11
N LEU A 298 -20.11 -18.91 0.40
CA LEU A 298 -19.40 -19.14 1.67
C LEU A 298 -20.23 -18.70 2.88
N LEU A 299 -21.01 -17.61 2.76
CA LEU A 299 -21.95 -17.20 3.80
C LEU A 299 -23.07 -18.23 4.02
N ALA A 300 -23.60 -18.82 2.95
CA ALA A 300 -24.62 -19.88 3.03
C ALA A 300 -24.08 -21.14 3.71
N ASP A 301 -22.77 -21.40 3.56
CA ASP A 301 -22.05 -22.46 4.27
C ASP A 301 -21.75 -22.13 5.74
N GLY A 302 -22.19 -20.96 6.24
CA GLY A 302 -22.03 -20.54 7.63
C GLY A 302 -20.66 -19.96 7.97
N LEU A 303 -19.85 -19.61 6.97
CA LEU A 303 -18.55 -18.98 7.17
C LEU A 303 -18.70 -17.48 7.42
N ASP A 304 -17.81 -16.92 8.24
CA ASP A 304 -17.67 -15.47 8.40
C ASP A 304 -16.73 -14.95 7.30
N VAL A 305 -17.24 -14.07 6.43
CA VAL A 305 -16.56 -13.66 5.20
C VAL A 305 -16.56 -12.15 5.08
N LEU A 306 -15.37 -11.57 4.93
CA LEU A 306 -15.21 -10.14 4.69
C LEU A 306 -15.98 -9.75 3.43
N ASP A 307 -16.72 -8.64 3.48
CA ASP A 307 -17.25 -7.99 2.28
C ASP A 307 -16.13 -7.14 1.64
N PRO A 308 -15.63 -7.50 0.44
CA PRO A 308 -14.58 -6.74 -0.23
C PRO A 308 -14.94 -5.27 -0.45
N ASN A 309 -16.23 -4.92 -0.54
CA ASN A 309 -16.66 -3.52 -0.68
C ASN A 309 -16.34 -2.65 0.54
N GLN A 310 -15.96 -3.24 1.68
CA GLN A 310 -15.46 -2.50 2.83
C GLN A 310 -13.97 -2.10 2.69
N LEU A 311 -13.27 -2.57 1.65
CA LEU A 311 -11.85 -2.30 1.40
C LEU A 311 -11.60 -1.14 0.41
N ARG A 312 -12.61 -0.25 0.22
CA ARG A 312 -12.48 0.95 -0.62
C ARG A 312 -12.08 0.65 -2.08
N LEU A 313 -12.66 -0.40 -2.66
CA LEU A 313 -12.36 -0.82 -4.05
C LEU A 313 -12.66 0.27 -5.07
N GLU A 314 -11.90 0.24 -6.18
CA GLU A 314 -12.09 1.12 -7.33
C GLU A 314 -13.39 0.78 -8.09
N VAL A 315 -13.70 -0.52 -8.13
CA VAL A 315 -14.91 -1.09 -8.72
C VAL A 315 -15.61 -1.91 -7.65
N PRO A 316 -16.92 -1.71 -7.41
CA PRO A 316 -17.66 -2.52 -6.47
C PRO A 316 -17.59 -4.02 -6.82
N TYR A 317 -17.31 -4.84 -5.82
CA TYR A 317 -17.42 -6.29 -5.89
C TYR A 317 -18.90 -6.70 -5.97
N ARG A 318 -19.25 -7.58 -6.91
CA ARG A 318 -20.63 -7.99 -7.24
C ARG A 318 -20.85 -9.48 -7.04
N ASP A 319 -20.17 -10.07 -6.07
CA ASP A 319 -20.27 -11.50 -5.75
C ASP A 319 -19.60 -12.43 -6.79
N GLU A 320 -18.63 -11.91 -7.56
CA GLU A 320 -17.80 -12.75 -8.41
C GLU A 320 -17.07 -13.83 -7.59
N PRO A 321 -16.84 -15.05 -8.12
CA PRO A 321 -16.04 -16.06 -7.42
C PRO A 321 -14.62 -15.58 -7.15
N LEU A 322 -14.15 -15.79 -5.92
CA LEU A 322 -12.80 -15.49 -5.47
C LEU A 322 -12.21 -16.67 -4.71
N TYR A 323 -10.90 -16.71 -4.58
CA TYR A 323 -10.14 -17.54 -3.67
C TYR A 323 -10.01 -16.83 -2.33
N TRP A 324 -10.49 -17.49 -1.29
CA TRP A 324 -10.53 -16.99 0.07
C TRP A 324 -9.50 -17.70 0.94
N ILE A 325 -8.83 -16.94 1.80
CA ILE A 325 -7.87 -17.41 2.79
C ILE A 325 -8.34 -17.04 4.19
N GLU A 326 -8.12 -17.93 5.15
CA GLU A 326 -8.47 -17.70 6.55
C GLU A 326 -7.51 -16.67 7.18
N GLY A 327 -8.10 -15.71 7.90
CA GLY A 327 -7.42 -14.76 8.77
C GLY A 327 -8.14 -14.64 10.12
N GLU A 328 -7.64 -13.72 10.95
CA GLU A 328 -8.11 -13.48 12.30
C GLU A 328 -8.52 -12.01 12.47
N GLN A 329 -9.79 -11.74 12.72
CA GLN A 329 -10.28 -10.40 13.01
C GLN A 329 -10.30 -10.11 14.51
N CYS A 330 -9.85 -8.93 14.91
CA CYS A 330 -10.04 -8.42 16.26
C CYS A 330 -11.52 -8.23 16.57
N ALA A 331 -11.99 -8.87 17.64
CA ALA A 331 -13.34 -8.76 18.15
C ALA A 331 -13.33 -8.53 19.67
N LYS A 332 -14.49 -8.20 20.23
CA LYS A 332 -14.64 -8.08 21.69
C LYS A 332 -14.39 -9.46 22.33
N GLY A 333 -13.34 -9.58 23.13
CA GLY A 333 -12.98 -10.82 23.83
C GLY A 333 -11.95 -11.71 23.12
N GLY A 334 -11.37 -11.25 22.00
CA GLY A 334 -10.26 -11.94 21.34
C GLY A 334 -10.35 -11.90 19.82
N LEU A 335 -9.59 -12.78 19.18
CA LEU A 335 -9.57 -12.94 17.72
C LEU A 335 -10.67 -13.90 17.27
N ARG A 336 -11.33 -13.59 16.16
CA ARG A 336 -12.30 -14.46 15.48
C ARG A 336 -11.80 -14.84 14.09
N SER A 337 -12.01 -16.09 13.68
CA SER A 337 -11.73 -16.51 12.31
C SER A 337 -12.60 -15.74 11.32
N ILE A 338 -12.01 -15.30 10.21
CA ILE A 338 -12.71 -14.65 9.09
C ILE A 338 -12.04 -15.04 7.77
N TRP A 339 -12.80 -15.17 6.70
CA TRP A 339 -12.28 -15.40 5.35
C TRP A 339 -12.12 -14.08 4.61
N VAL A 340 -10.94 -13.87 4.01
CA VAL A 340 -10.60 -12.68 3.21
C VAL A 340 -10.13 -13.09 1.81
N PRO A 341 -10.25 -12.22 0.78
CA PRO A 341 -9.73 -12.55 -0.54
C PRO A 341 -8.21 -12.76 -0.51
N ALA A 342 -7.71 -13.83 -1.12
CA ALA A 342 -6.29 -14.17 -1.14
C ALA A 342 -5.45 -13.09 -1.85
N GLN A 343 -6.00 -12.45 -2.87
CA GLN A 343 -5.35 -11.34 -3.56
C GLN A 343 -5.16 -10.09 -2.68
N CYS A 344 -5.83 -9.97 -1.53
CA CYS A 344 -5.57 -8.91 -0.55
C CYS A 344 -4.33 -9.20 0.32
N VAL A 345 -3.75 -10.40 0.24
CA VAL A 345 -2.70 -10.87 1.14
C VAL A 345 -1.31 -10.85 0.51
N PHE A 346 -1.21 -11.29 -0.74
CA PHE A 346 0.06 -11.51 -1.43
C PHE A 346 0.32 -10.45 -2.51
N LEU A 347 1.59 -10.10 -2.68
CA LEU A 347 2.03 -9.22 -3.77
C LEU A 347 2.02 -9.98 -5.09
N PHE A 348 1.53 -9.33 -6.16
CA PHE A 348 1.43 -9.94 -7.49
C PHE A 348 0.69 -11.29 -7.45
N CYS A 349 -0.43 -11.33 -6.73
CA CYS A 349 -1.27 -12.52 -6.62
C CYS A 349 -2.09 -12.73 -7.91
N ASN A 350 -1.64 -13.64 -8.77
CA ASN A 350 -2.35 -14.02 -10.00
C ASN A 350 -2.98 -15.41 -9.82
N LEU A 351 -4.24 -15.46 -9.44
CA LEU A 351 -5.03 -16.69 -9.32
C LEU A 351 -6.07 -16.72 -10.45
N ASP A 352 -6.70 -17.88 -10.68
CA ASP A 352 -7.76 -18.02 -11.71
C ASP A 352 -9.07 -17.34 -11.26
N GLU A 353 -9.02 -16.02 -11.10
CA GLU A 353 -10.09 -15.17 -10.60
C GLU A 353 -9.95 -13.74 -11.17
N ARG A 354 -11.00 -12.92 -11.01
CA ARG A 354 -10.93 -11.50 -11.41
C ARG A 354 -10.16 -10.67 -10.39
N SER A 355 -9.46 -9.64 -10.88
CA SER A 355 -8.77 -8.67 -10.03
C SER A 355 -9.77 -7.75 -9.33
N LEU A 356 -9.53 -7.51 -8.04
CA LEU A 356 -10.23 -6.51 -7.21
C LEU A 356 -9.54 -5.14 -7.27
N PHE A 357 -8.27 -5.08 -7.65
CA PHE A 357 -7.43 -3.89 -7.62
C PHE A 357 -6.72 -3.68 -8.95
N SER A 358 -6.49 -2.43 -9.34
CA SER A 358 -5.64 -2.03 -10.46
C SER A 358 -4.15 -2.27 -10.18
N GLY A 359 -3.73 -2.18 -8.91
CA GLY A 359 -2.34 -2.34 -8.49
C GLY A 359 -2.21 -2.31 -6.97
N LEU A 360 -2.52 -3.41 -6.30
CA LEU A 360 -2.41 -3.50 -4.84
C LEU A 360 -0.93 -3.41 -4.39
N GLY A 361 -0.64 -2.43 -3.52
CA GLY A 361 0.67 -2.26 -2.91
C GLY A 361 0.92 -3.16 -1.71
N SER A 362 2.06 -2.94 -1.05
CA SER A 362 2.46 -3.73 0.13
C SER A 362 1.79 -3.35 1.44
N THR A 363 1.12 -2.19 1.49
CA THR A 363 0.50 -1.62 2.69
C THR A 363 -0.12 -2.66 3.62
N GLY A 364 0.35 -2.71 4.86
CA GLY A 364 -0.10 -3.65 5.89
C GLY A 364 0.66 -4.97 5.90
N LEU A 365 1.71 -5.13 5.10
CA LEU A 365 2.68 -6.23 5.26
C LEU A 365 3.72 -5.80 6.30
N ALA A 366 4.02 -6.69 7.25
CA ALA A 366 5.12 -6.43 8.15
C ALA A 366 5.72 -7.73 8.69
N SER A 367 7.03 -7.69 8.90
CA SER A 367 7.77 -8.69 9.67
C SER A 367 8.04 -8.22 11.10
N GLY A 368 8.41 -9.13 11.99
CA GLY A 368 8.77 -8.82 13.38
C GLY A 368 9.55 -9.94 14.05
N ASN A 369 10.15 -9.67 15.21
CA ASN A 369 10.79 -10.71 16.02
C ASN A 369 9.75 -11.65 16.64
N THR A 370 8.55 -11.12 16.90
CA THR A 370 7.36 -11.81 17.41
C THR A 370 6.15 -11.50 16.51
N VAL A 371 5.09 -12.31 16.60
CA VAL A 371 3.83 -12.05 15.86
C VAL A 371 3.21 -10.72 16.30
N ALA A 372 3.25 -10.39 17.60
CA ALA A 372 2.72 -9.12 18.10
C ALA A 372 3.47 -7.92 17.51
N GLU A 373 4.80 -8.01 17.40
CA GLU A 373 5.60 -6.96 16.76
C GLU A 373 5.28 -6.83 15.27
N ALA A 374 5.13 -7.93 14.54
CA ALA A 374 4.73 -7.90 13.14
C ALA A 374 3.35 -7.25 12.95
N ARG A 375 2.36 -7.63 13.77
CA ARG A 375 1.02 -7.02 13.74
C ARG A 375 1.06 -5.53 14.05
N LEU A 376 1.79 -5.12 15.09
CA LEU A 376 1.91 -3.72 15.47
C LEU A 376 2.54 -2.88 14.36
N SER A 377 3.61 -3.36 13.74
CA SER A 377 4.25 -2.69 12.60
C SER A 377 3.30 -2.56 11.40
N ALA A 378 2.55 -3.62 11.07
CA ALA A 378 1.56 -3.58 10.00
C ALA A 378 0.43 -2.57 10.28
N LEU A 379 -0.01 -2.46 11.54
CA LEU A 379 -1.00 -1.45 11.94
C LEU A 379 -0.46 -0.02 11.84
N TYR A 380 0.79 0.21 12.22
CA TYR A 380 1.41 1.53 12.06
C TYR A 380 1.51 1.93 10.59
N GLU A 381 1.92 1.03 9.70
CA GLU A 381 1.94 1.31 8.26
C GLU A 381 0.52 1.61 7.73
N LEU A 382 -0.49 0.83 8.13
CA LEU A 382 -1.89 1.08 7.73
C LEU A 382 -2.40 2.43 8.23
N LEU A 383 -2.10 2.78 9.49
CA LEU A 383 -2.46 4.09 10.07
C LEU A 383 -1.77 5.23 9.33
N GLU A 384 -0.49 5.08 9.01
CA GLU A 384 0.27 6.05 8.21
C GLU A 384 -0.37 6.26 6.84
N ARG A 385 -0.58 5.18 6.09
CA ARG A 385 -1.07 5.24 4.70
C ARG A 385 -2.51 5.73 4.62
N ASP A 386 -3.37 5.29 5.54
CA ASP A 386 -4.74 5.79 5.64
C ASP A 386 -4.75 7.28 5.97
N SER A 387 -3.99 7.69 6.98
CA SER A 387 -3.91 9.08 7.41
C SER A 387 -3.37 9.98 6.31
N GLU A 388 -2.36 9.56 5.58
CA GLU A 388 -1.84 10.30 4.42
C GLU A 388 -2.88 10.42 3.30
N ALA A 389 -3.61 9.33 3.00
CA ALA A 389 -4.60 9.30 1.94
C ALA A 389 -5.83 10.17 2.22
N VAL A 390 -6.22 10.31 3.49
CA VAL A 390 -7.44 11.06 3.87
C VAL A 390 -7.18 12.49 4.35
N ASN A 391 -5.93 12.91 4.54
CA ASN A 391 -5.60 14.26 5.04
C ASN A 391 -4.94 15.12 3.96
N PRO A 392 -5.68 16.06 3.34
CA PRO A 392 -5.09 17.01 2.40
C PRO A 392 -3.95 17.82 3.02
N TYR A 393 -2.97 18.18 2.19
CA TYR A 393 -1.91 19.11 2.56
C TYR A 393 -2.49 20.49 2.85
N HIS A 394 -2.19 21.04 4.03
CA HIS A 394 -2.53 22.40 4.40
C HIS A 394 -1.48 23.04 5.32
N PRO A 395 -0.99 24.27 5.03
CA PRO A 395 0.06 24.93 5.82
C PRO A 395 -0.23 25.07 7.32
N SER A 396 -1.50 25.20 7.73
CA SER A 396 -1.86 25.33 9.16
C SER A 396 -1.57 24.07 9.99
N ARG A 397 -1.33 22.93 9.34
CA ARG A 397 -0.95 21.66 9.98
C ARG A 397 0.55 21.42 9.91
N CYS A 398 1.30 22.34 9.31
CA CYS A 398 2.73 22.18 9.14
C CYS A 398 3.50 22.75 10.33
N PHE A 399 4.62 22.12 10.64
CA PHE A 399 5.51 22.51 11.72
C PHE A 399 6.97 22.15 11.39
N ARG A 400 7.88 22.59 12.25
CA ARG A 400 9.30 22.25 12.22
C ARG A 400 9.70 21.65 13.56
N VAL A 401 10.75 20.84 13.57
CA VAL A 401 11.22 20.15 14.78
C VAL A 401 12.59 20.67 15.19
N SER A 402 12.72 21.05 16.45
CA SER A 402 14.01 21.32 17.12
C SER A 402 14.28 20.23 18.16
N SER A 403 15.53 20.06 18.56
CA SER A 403 15.90 19.09 19.59
C SER A 403 17.03 19.64 20.46
N GLU A 404 17.02 19.31 21.73
CA GLU A 404 18.11 19.59 22.68
C GLU A 404 19.07 18.40 22.81
N ASP A 405 18.65 17.19 22.40
CA ASP A 405 19.50 16.00 22.30
C ASP A 405 20.66 16.25 21.34
N ALA A 406 21.90 16.10 21.82
CA ALA A 406 23.08 16.54 21.09
C ALA A 406 23.26 15.82 19.72
N PRO A 407 23.11 14.48 19.62
CA PRO A 407 23.11 13.78 18.33
C PRO A 407 22.05 14.28 17.35
N LEU A 408 20.77 14.36 17.76
CA LEU A 408 19.69 14.78 16.87
C LEU A 408 19.81 16.25 16.49
N ARG A 409 20.16 17.13 17.44
CA ARG A 409 20.44 18.55 17.19
C ARG A 409 21.53 18.71 16.14
N ALA A 410 22.64 17.99 16.27
CA ALA A 410 23.75 18.06 15.32
C ALA A 410 23.31 17.65 13.90
N LEU A 411 22.47 16.61 13.77
CA LEU A 411 21.91 16.20 12.48
C LEU A 411 20.98 17.27 11.89
N LEU A 412 20.07 17.83 12.70
CA LEU A 412 19.17 18.89 12.28
C LEU A 412 19.92 20.17 11.86
N ASP A 413 20.99 20.53 12.56
CA ASP A 413 21.85 21.65 12.23
C ASP A 413 22.66 21.40 10.95
N ASP A 414 23.14 20.17 10.71
CA ASP A 414 23.84 19.82 9.47
C ASP A 414 22.91 19.93 8.25
N TYR A 415 21.64 19.49 8.35
CA TYR A 415 20.67 19.75 7.26
C TYR A 415 20.52 21.25 6.99
N ARG A 416 20.37 22.07 8.04
CA ARG A 416 20.23 23.54 7.89
C ARG A 416 21.47 24.17 7.27
N ALA A 417 22.67 23.76 7.70
CA ALA A 417 23.93 24.25 7.17
C ALA A 417 24.11 23.91 5.68
N ARG A 418 23.54 22.79 5.23
CA ARG A 418 23.49 22.38 3.81
C ARG A 418 22.36 23.05 3.01
N GLY A 419 21.53 23.88 3.64
CA GLY A 419 20.35 24.47 3.00
C GLY A 419 19.22 23.49 2.73
N ILE A 420 19.14 22.41 3.51
CA ILE A 420 18.03 21.45 3.50
C ILE A 420 17.02 21.88 4.57
N HIS A 421 15.83 22.27 4.13
CA HIS A 421 14.78 22.84 4.95
C HIS A 421 13.69 21.81 5.22
N LEU A 422 13.82 21.11 6.34
CA LEU A 422 12.84 20.12 6.79
C LEU A 422 11.56 20.77 7.28
N GLN A 423 10.44 20.18 6.86
CA GLN A 423 9.09 20.54 7.28
C GLN A 423 8.31 19.27 7.56
N PHE A 424 7.37 19.35 8.48
CA PHE A 424 6.48 18.25 8.83
C PHE A 424 5.04 18.69 8.69
N GLN A 425 4.14 17.75 8.42
CA GLN A 425 2.70 17.95 8.49
C GLN A 425 2.12 16.95 9.49
N ASP A 426 1.33 17.43 10.45
CA ASP A 426 0.56 16.57 11.33
C ASP A 426 -0.62 15.96 10.56
N ILE A 427 -0.63 14.64 10.45
CA ILE A 427 -1.71 13.85 9.85
C ILE A 427 -2.35 12.90 10.87
N SER A 428 -2.14 13.13 12.17
CA SER A 428 -2.68 12.29 13.23
C SER A 428 -4.21 12.14 13.09
N PRO A 429 -4.75 10.91 13.14
CA PRO A 429 -6.19 10.71 13.17
C PRO A 429 -6.80 11.31 14.45
N ALA A 430 -8.08 11.65 14.40
CA ALA A 430 -8.80 12.30 15.50
C ALA A 430 -8.77 11.53 16.83
N PHE A 431 -8.55 10.21 16.81
CA PHE A 431 -8.39 9.37 18.01
C PHE A 431 -6.98 9.42 18.63
N GLY A 432 -6.04 10.19 18.07
CA GLY A 432 -4.85 10.65 18.77
C GLY A 432 -3.60 9.78 18.69
N ILE A 433 -3.54 8.79 17.79
CA ILE A 433 -2.27 8.09 17.51
C ILE A 433 -1.35 9.06 16.74
N PRO A 434 -0.13 9.35 17.22
CA PRO A 434 0.78 10.25 16.51
C PRO A 434 1.10 9.76 15.09
N CYS A 435 0.85 10.61 14.10
CA CYS A 435 1.16 10.36 12.71
C CYS A 435 1.56 11.66 12.00
N CYS A 436 2.64 11.63 11.23
CA CYS A 436 3.08 12.81 10.48
C CYS A 436 3.72 12.44 9.15
N THR A 437 3.78 13.40 8.24
CA THR A 437 4.70 13.34 7.09
C THR A 437 5.83 14.32 7.30
N CYS A 438 7.03 13.96 6.84
CA CYS A 438 8.17 14.84 6.67
C CYS A 438 8.31 15.12 5.18
N PHE A 439 8.60 16.36 4.80
CA PHE A 439 8.80 16.72 3.42
C PHE A 439 9.89 17.76 3.21
N VAL A 440 10.50 17.69 2.03
CA VAL A 440 11.47 18.65 1.52
C VAL A 440 11.04 19.06 0.11
N THR A 441 10.93 20.37 -0.10
CA THR A 441 10.60 20.93 -1.41
C THR A 441 11.88 21.20 -2.19
N HIS A 442 12.02 20.62 -3.37
CA HIS A 442 13.12 20.90 -4.29
C HIS A 442 12.99 22.31 -4.88
N ARG A 443 14.09 22.87 -5.43
CA ARG A 443 14.07 24.21 -6.02
C ARG A 443 13.19 24.34 -7.26
N ASP A 444 12.90 23.23 -7.94
CA ASP A 444 11.97 23.16 -9.07
C ASP A 444 10.49 23.04 -8.63
N GLY A 445 10.24 22.98 -7.32
CA GLY A 445 8.91 22.86 -6.72
C GLY A 445 8.40 21.43 -6.59
N THR A 446 9.17 20.41 -6.97
CA THR A 446 8.84 19.02 -6.63
C THR A 446 9.01 18.77 -5.13
N VAL A 447 8.35 17.73 -4.60
CA VAL A 447 8.34 17.43 -3.15
C VAL A 447 8.80 16.00 -2.92
N SER A 448 9.84 15.82 -2.11
CA SER A 448 10.18 14.52 -1.51
C SER A 448 9.47 14.42 -0.16
N LYS A 449 8.78 13.31 0.10
CA LYS A 449 7.96 13.12 1.31
C LYS A 449 8.12 11.70 1.87
N GLY A 450 8.12 11.57 3.19
CA GLY A 450 8.09 10.30 3.91
C GLY A 450 7.09 10.34 5.08
N GLY A 451 6.47 9.22 5.40
CA GLY A 451 5.46 9.09 6.45
C GLY A 451 5.99 8.39 7.70
N GLY A 452 5.26 8.56 8.81
CA GLY A 452 5.52 7.80 10.03
C GLY A 452 4.36 7.86 11.02
N ALA A 453 3.99 6.70 11.55
CA ALA A 453 3.04 6.55 12.65
C ALA A 453 3.65 5.71 13.78
N HIS A 454 3.42 6.12 15.03
CA HIS A 454 3.83 5.35 16.22
C HIS A 454 3.10 5.89 17.45
N LEU A 455 2.90 5.06 18.49
CA LEU A 455 2.44 5.54 19.81
C LEU A 455 3.39 6.55 20.47
N ASP A 456 4.62 6.68 19.98
CA ASP A 456 5.65 7.61 20.45
C ASP A 456 5.85 8.62 19.32
N GLY A 457 5.39 9.85 19.52
CA GLY A 457 5.46 10.91 18.53
C GLY A 457 6.88 11.19 18.05
N ARG A 458 7.88 10.95 18.91
CA ARG A 458 9.29 11.06 18.54
C ARG A 458 9.67 10.04 17.48
N ARG A 459 9.23 8.79 17.64
CA ARG A 459 9.45 7.72 16.65
C ARG A 459 8.67 7.96 15.37
N ALA A 460 7.46 8.50 15.44
CA ALA A 460 6.69 8.88 14.25
C ALA A 460 7.44 9.95 13.42
N VAL A 461 7.96 10.98 14.08
CA VAL A 461 8.78 12.04 13.44
C VAL A 461 10.09 11.48 12.86
N LEU A 462 10.80 10.63 13.61
CA LEU A 462 12.04 10.02 13.13
C LEU A 462 11.79 9.09 11.93
N SER A 463 10.72 8.30 11.96
CA SER A 463 10.33 7.44 10.84
C SER A 463 10.09 8.28 9.59
N ALA A 464 9.22 9.29 9.69
CA ALA A 464 8.92 10.21 8.58
C ALA A 464 10.17 10.89 8.03
N LEU A 465 11.06 11.37 8.91
CA LEU A 465 12.34 11.95 8.53
C LEU A 465 13.18 10.94 7.74
N THR A 466 13.44 9.76 8.30
CA THR A 466 14.33 8.77 7.67
C THR A 466 13.77 8.21 6.36
N GLU A 467 12.44 8.06 6.25
CA GLU A 467 11.74 7.61 5.06
C GLU A 467 11.78 8.62 3.90
N THR A 468 11.98 9.92 4.20
CA THR A 468 11.95 10.97 3.17
C THR A 468 13.08 10.79 2.15
N PRO A 469 12.77 10.58 0.85
CA PRO A 469 13.76 10.28 -0.16
C PRO A 469 14.38 11.55 -0.73
N TYR A 470 15.28 12.15 0.04
CA TYR A 470 16.05 13.33 -0.36
C TYR A 470 17.55 13.04 -0.31
N PRO A 471 18.35 13.40 -1.32
CA PRO A 471 19.77 13.07 -1.35
C PRO A 471 20.53 13.75 -0.21
N TYR A 472 21.11 12.95 0.69
CA TYR A 472 21.89 13.41 1.84
C TYR A 472 23.07 12.45 2.09
N PRO A 473 24.27 12.96 2.44
CA PRO A 473 24.65 14.37 2.67
C PRO A 473 25.07 15.14 1.40
N ALA A 474 25.09 14.47 0.24
CA ALA A 474 25.66 14.99 -1.01
C ALA A 474 24.61 15.55 -2.00
N GLY A 475 23.48 16.05 -1.50
CA GLY A 475 22.41 16.61 -2.33
C GLY A 475 22.45 18.13 -2.49
N PRO A 476 21.66 18.68 -3.42
CA PRO A 476 21.51 20.13 -3.57
C PRO A 476 20.74 20.74 -2.38
N PRO A 477 20.88 22.06 -2.15
CA PRO A 477 19.99 22.77 -1.23
C PRO A 477 18.54 22.71 -1.71
N SER A 478 17.63 22.59 -0.77
CA SER A 478 16.18 22.64 -1.01
C SER A 478 15.67 24.06 -1.29
N ALA A 479 14.39 24.20 -1.60
CA ALA A 479 13.69 25.47 -1.50
C ALA A 479 13.52 25.87 -0.03
N PRO A 480 13.42 27.18 0.30
CA PRO A 480 13.15 27.62 1.67
C PRO A 480 11.88 26.97 2.24
N ALA A 481 11.90 26.71 3.55
CA ALA A 481 10.68 26.35 4.27
C ALA A 481 9.64 27.47 4.18
N LEU A 482 8.37 27.13 4.39
CA LEU A 482 7.32 28.12 4.57
C LEU A 482 7.69 29.09 5.71
N PRO A 483 7.38 30.38 5.55
CA PRO A 483 7.59 31.36 6.62
C PRO A 483 6.70 31.02 7.82
N ASP A 484 7.16 31.40 9.02
CA ASP A 484 6.37 31.39 10.25
C ASP A 484 5.80 30.03 10.71
N LEU A 485 6.36 28.91 10.25
CA LEU A 485 5.99 27.60 10.79
C LEU A 485 6.39 27.48 12.28
N PRO A 486 5.51 26.94 13.13
CA PRO A 486 5.83 26.70 14.54
C PRO A 486 6.97 25.70 14.67
N TRP A 487 7.85 25.95 15.65
CA TRP A 487 8.87 24.99 16.07
C TRP A 487 8.36 24.19 17.25
N LEU A 488 8.32 22.87 17.11
CA LEU A 488 8.02 21.93 18.18
C LEU A 488 9.33 21.34 18.71
N PRO A 489 9.61 21.44 20.02
CA PRO A 489 10.69 20.70 20.64
C PRO A 489 10.38 19.20 20.57
N PHE A 490 11.29 18.42 19.98
CA PHE A 490 11.18 16.98 19.77
C PHE A 490 10.86 16.24 21.07
N GLU A 491 11.45 16.68 22.18
CA GLU A 491 11.31 16.08 23.49
C GLU A 491 9.91 16.29 24.12
N THR A 492 9.12 17.24 23.58
CA THR A 492 7.75 17.52 24.04
C THR A 492 6.68 16.70 23.31
N LEU A 493 7.07 15.95 22.27
CA LEU A 493 6.15 15.09 21.55
C LEU A 493 5.59 14.00 22.47
N PRO A 494 4.30 13.65 22.35
CA PRO A 494 3.65 12.71 23.25
C PRO A 494 4.21 11.29 23.08
N ASP A 495 4.29 10.55 24.19
CA ASP A 495 4.68 9.14 24.20
C ASP A 495 3.64 8.33 24.97
N PHE A 496 2.94 7.47 24.24
CA PHE A 496 1.97 6.51 24.76
C PHE A 496 2.48 5.07 24.69
N SER A 497 3.74 4.87 24.28
CA SER A 497 4.33 3.55 24.12
C SER A 497 4.80 2.97 25.45
N THR A 498 4.77 1.65 25.55
CA THR A 498 5.24 0.90 26.73
C THR A 498 6.65 0.33 26.56
N GLY A 499 7.20 0.44 25.34
CA GLY A 499 8.43 -0.23 24.93
C GLY A 499 8.28 -1.75 24.71
N LYS A 500 7.05 -2.28 24.78
CA LYS A 500 6.74 -3.70 24.70
C LYS A 500 5.69 -3.92 23.59
N PRO A 501 6.06 -4.50 22.43
CA PRO A 501 5.17 -4.56 21.27
C PRO A 501 3.84 -5.28 21.51
N ASP A 502 3.80 -6.25 22.42
CA ASP A 502 2.59 -6.97 22.81
C ASP A 502 1.58 -6.07 23.56
N LEU A 503 2.05 -5.21 24.47
CA LEU A 503 1.18 -4.23 25.14
C LEU A 503 0.79 -3.08 24.21
N ASP A 504 1.74 -2.60 23.39
CA ASP A 504 1.49 -1.53 22.43
C ASP A 504 0.47 -1.96 21.35
N LEU A 505 0.50 -3.24 20.94
CA LEU A 505 -0.50 -3.82 20.04
C LEU A 505 -1.90 -3.73 20.63
N ILE A 506 -2.08 -4.10 21.90
CA ILE A 506 -3.38 -4.02 22.59
C ILE A 506 -3.89 -2.58 22.60
N LEU A 507 -3.02 -1.59 22.86
CA LEU A 507 -3.42 -0.18 22.86
C LEU A 507 -3.92 0.27 21.49
N VAL A 508 -3.24 -0.11 20.42
CA VAL A 508 -3.61 0.27 19.05
C VAL A 508 -4.88 -0.46 18.61
N GLU A 509 -4.99 -1.77 18.85
CA GLU A 509 -6.19 -2.56 18.55
C GLU A 509 -7.42 -2.03 19.29
N GLU A 510 -7.30 -1.72 20.58
CA GLU A 510 -8.39 -1.16 21.37
C GLU A 510 -8.76 0.25 20.91
N THR A 511 -7.78 1.06 20.48
CA THR A 511 -8.03 2.39 19.89
C THR A 511 -8.81 2.27 18.59
N LEU A 512 -8.38 1.39 17.69
CA LEU A 512 -9.11 1.15 16.44
C LEU A 512 -10.53 0.64 16.71
N ARG A 513 -10.70 -0.34 17.61
CA ARG A 513 -11.99 -0.93 17.96
C ARG A 513 -12.95 0.06 18.60
N ALA A 514 -12.46 0.93 19.48
CA ALA A 514 -13.26 1.98 20.09
C ALA A 514 -13.77 3.01 19.06
N ASN A 515 -13.12 3.09 17.89
CA ASN A 515 -13.46 3.97 16.78
C ASN A 515 -14.12 3.22 15.61
N GLY A 516 -14.63 2.00 15.84
CA GLY A 516 -15.41 1.24 14.87
C GLY A 516 -14.59 0.46 13.84
N PHE A 517 -13.27 0.41 13.97
CA PHE A 517 -12.39 -0.35 13.09
C PHE A 517 -11.99 -1.68 13.73
N SER A 518 -12.08 -2.78 12.98
CA SER A 518 -11.74 -4.12 13.46
C SER A 518 -10.65 -4.72 12.57
N PRO A 519 -9.36 -4.60 12.95
CA PRO A 519 -8.24 -5.13 12.19
C PRO A 519 -8.37 -6.64 11.93
N ILE A 520 -7.89 -7.08 10.78
CA ILE A 520 -7.82 -8.48 10.37
C ILE A 520 -6.36 -8.81 10.08
N TYR A 521 -5.87 -9.95 10.56
CA TYR A 521 -4.51 -10.42 10.32
C TYR A 521 -4.50 -11.76 9.61
N VAL A 522 -3.60 -11.92 8.64
CA VAL A 522 -3.24 -13.21 8.04
C VAL A 522 -1.77 -13.45 8.35
N ASP A 523 -1.48 -14.47 9.17
CA ASP A 523 -0.09 -14.93 9.41
C ASP A 523 0.40 -15.61 8.13
N ILE A 524 1.41 -15.04 7.47
CA ILE A 524 2.03 -15.58 6.26
C ILE A 524 3.49 -16.00 6.51
N THR A 525 3.84 -16.27 7.77
CA THR A 525 5.18 -16.69 8.17
C THR A 525 5.62 -17.91 7.39
N ARG A 526 6.74 -17.82 6.69
CA ARG A 526 7.36 -18.97 6.01
C ARG A 526 8.03 -19.92 7.00
N ALA A 527 7.89 -21.22 6.75
CA ALA A 527 8.46 -22.27 7.60
C ALA A 527 10.01 -22.31 7.56
N ASP A 528 10.62 -21.92 6.44
CA ASP A 528 12.07 -21.92 6.25
C ASP A 528 12.78 -20.71 6.90
N LEU A 529 12.10 -19.57 6.96
CA LEU A 529 12.58 -18.36 7.64
C LEU A 529 12.31 -18.38 9.14
N ASP A 530 11.12 -18.83 9.57
CA ASP A 530 10.69 -18.85 10.98
C ASP A 530 10.87 -17.46 11.66
N LEU A 531 10.56 -16.43 10.90
CA LEU A 531 10.47 -15.03 11.31
C LEU A 531 9.04 -14.57 11.04
N PRO A 532 8.29 -14.13 12.08
CA PRO A 532 6.91 -13.69 11.93
C PRO A 532 6.73 -12.68 10.80
N VAL A 533 5.79 -12.97 9.90
CA VAL A 533 5.29 -12.02 8.89
C VAL A 533 3.78 -12.09 8.85
N VAL A 534 3.13 -10.93 8.81
CA VAL A 534 1.68 -10.83 8.70
C VAL A 534 1.28 -9.88 7.58
N LYS A 535 0.12 -10.12 6.98
CA LYS A 535 -0.67 -9.07 6.32
C LYS A 535 -1.77 -8.63 7.28
N ALA A 536 -1.90 -7.33 7.49
CA ALA A 536 -3.05 -6.72 8.16
C ALA A 536 -3.98 -6.04 7.14
N LEU A 537 -5.28 -6.04 7.44
CA LEU A 537 -6.33 -5.33 6.71
C LEU A 537 -7.21 -4.59 7.73
N ILE A 538 -7.63 -3.36 7.42
CA ILE A 538 -8.62 -2.64 8.23
C ILE A 538 -9.78 -2.25 7.31
N PRO A 539 -10.92 -2.96 7.37
CA PRO A 539 -12.12 -2.54 6.67
C PRO A 539 -12.48 -1.09 7.00
N GLY A 540 -12.67 -0.27 5.97
CA GLY A 540 -12.92 1.16 6.07
C GLY A 540 -11.68 2.05 5.85
N PHE A 541 -10.46 1.52 5.94
CA PHE A 541 -9.23 2.27 5.60
C PHE A 541 -9.00 2.33 4.08
N GLU A 542 -8.25 3.33 3.63
CA GLU A 542 -7.80 3.38 2.23
C GLU A 542 -6.71 2.31 2.00
N MET A 543 -6.99 1.34 1.13
CA MET A 543 -6.03 0.29 0.78
C MET A 543 -4.97 0.77 -0.22
N MET A 544 -5.32 1.75 -1.05
CA MET A 544 -4.47 2.37 -2.06
C MET A 544 -4.38 3.86 -1.78
N ALA A 545 -3.25 4.32 -1.23
CA ALA A 545 -3.04 5.73 -0.86
C ALA A 545 -2.59 6.60 -2.04
N ASP A 546 -2.08 5.97 -3.11
CA ASP A 546 -1.68 6.66 -4.33
C ASP A 546 -2.87 6.87 -5.26
N PHE A 547 -3.07 8.12 -5.70
CA PHE A 547 -4.11 8.45 -6.67
C PHE A 547 -3.68 8.11 -8.09
N ASP A 548 -4.57 7.43 -8.80
CA ASP A 548 -4.51 7.11 -10.22
C ASP A 548 -5.83 7.45 -10.93
N GLN A 549 -5.96 7.03 -12.20
CA GLN A 549 -7.14 7.31 -13.02
C GLN A 549 -8.40 6.50 -12.65
N TYR A 550 -8.26 5.49 -11.78
CA TYR A 550 -9.32 4.58 -11.34
C TYR A 550 -9.79 4.90 -9.92
N SER A 551 -8.97 5.64 -9.17
CA SER A 551 -9.17 6.03 -7.78
C SER A 551 -10.55 6.59 -7.47
N ARG A 552 -11.07 6.19 -6.31
CA ARG A 552 -12.40 6.56 -5.80
C ARG A 552 -12.27 7.40 -4.54
N ILE A 553 -12.44 8.72 -4.70
CA ILE A 553 -12.47 9.68 -3.58
C ILE A 553 -13.36 9.20 -2.44
N SER A 554 -12.78 9.14 -1.24
CA SER A 554 -13.49 8.66 -0.07
C SER A 554 -14.30 9.73 0.64
N PRO A 555 -15.39 9.34 1.32
CA PRO A 555 -16.15 10.25 2.15
C PRO A 555 -15.27 10.96 3.19
N ARG A 556 -14.31 10.23 3.80
CA ARG A 556 -13.38 10.77 4.82
C ARG A 556 -12.45 11.82 4.22
N LEU A 557 -11.80 11.53 3.09
CA LEU A 557 -10.95 12.51 2.40
C LEU A 557 -11.72 13.78 2.03
N PHE A 558 -12.90 13.62 1.42
CA PHE A 558 -13.70 14.77 1.02
C PHE A 558 -14.18 15.57 2.23
N ASN A 559 -14.54 14.90 3.34
CA ASN A 559 -14.92 15.57 4.58
C ASN A 559 -13.76 16.37 5.18
N ASN A 560 -12.56 15.79 5.23
CA ASN A 560 -11.36 16.47 5.71
C ASN A 560 -11.00 17.69 4.86
N TYR A 561 -11.22 17.62 3.56
CA TYR A 561 -11.10 18.77 2.68
C TYR A 561 -12.10 19.89 3.03
N LEU A 562 -13.38 19.56 3.25
CA LEU A 562 -14.36 20.56 3.69
C LEU A 562 -13.99 21.17 5.05
N ASN A 563 -13.54 20.34 5.99
CA ASN A 563 -13.11 20.75 7.34
C ASN A 563 -11.97 21.77 7.32
N ILE A 564 -11.03 21.67 6.38
CA ILE A 564 -9.91 22.60 6.23
C ILE A 564 -10.40 24.01 5.87
N HIS A 565 -11.55 24.14 5.20
CA HIS A 565 -12.10 25.43 4.75
C HIS A 565 -13.27 25.96 5.59
N ASN A 566 -13.86 25.13 6.45
CA ASN A 566 -14.94 25.51 7.36
C ASN A 566 -14.41 26.10 8.69
N LYS A 567 -13.13 25.90 9.00
CA LYS A 567 -12.42 26.51 10.13
C LYS A 567 -11.78 27.82 9.70
#